data_AF-A0AAW8FIG5-F1
#
_entry.id   AF-A0AAW8FIG5-F1
#
_cell.length_a   1.000
_cell.length_b   1.000
_cell.length_c   1.000
_cell.angle_alpha   90.00
_cell.angle_beta   90.00
_cell.angle_gamma   90.00
#
_symmetry.space_group_name_H-M   'P 1'
#
loop_
_entity.id
_entity.type
_entity.pdbx_description
1 polymer ?
#
loop_
_entity_poly.entity_id
_entity_poly.type
_entity_poly.pdbx_seq_one_letter_code
_entity_poly.pdbx_strand_id
1 'polypeptide(L)'
;MSEAIQGNAARLQQTGETARAEMSVTAGQAKQAAGEVAGTAADQAKAVAGEARQQAGLVVQDLRSRARDEVEDQTRRVAGALRHWADDLAGLAENAQSDSPARSLAAQAADGGHRAAEYVEKQGVEGVLYDVQGFARRRPGAFLGGALLAGLAVGRLVKVAAKANQSSGNGQQRSPGTSQQAPLNEQGSAALPAGPPPGTAQEPPPVVPPAPPQVPPSVGMPPGGAPGRPYPEV
;
A
#
# COMPACT_ATOMS: atom_id res chain seq x y z
N MET A 1 28.10 -48.27 6.08
CA MET A 1 27.02 -47.24 6.09
C MET A 1 27.55 -45.80 6.17
N SER A 2 28.86 -45.57 6.38
CA SER A 2 29.42 -44.24 6.62
C SER A 2 29.79 -43.44 5.35
N GLU A 3 29.91 -44.09 4.19
CA GLU A 3 30.33 -43.44 2.93
C GLU A 3 29.19 -42.68 2.22
N ALA A 4 27.94 -43.04 2.46
CA ALA A 4 26.78 -42.38 1.84
C ALA A 4 26.50 -40.96 2.39
N ILE A 5 26.95 -40.67 3.62
CA ILE A 5 26.76 -39.35 4.26
C ILE A 5 27.79 -38.33 3.74
N GLN A 6 29.00 -38.78 3.40
CA GLN A 6 30.08 -37.90 2.90
C GLN A 6 29.80 -37.35 1.49
N GLY A 7 29.20 -38.17 0.61
CA GLY A 7 28.81 -37.71 -0.73
C GLY A 7 27.71 -36.64 -0.73
N ASN A 8 26.83 -36.64 0.27
CA ASN A 8 25.73 -35.68 0.36
C ASN A 8 26.21 -34.30 0.83
N ALA A 9 27.16 -34.24 1.78
CA ALA A 9 27.75 -32.99 2.25
C ALA A 9 28.52 -32.26 1.13
N ALA A 10 29.27 -33.00 0.30
CA ALA A 10 29.99 -32.43 -0.83
C ALA A 10 29.05 -31.87 -1.91
N ARG A 11 27.92 -32.55 -2.21
CA ARG A 11 26.90 -32.00 -3.13
C ARG A 11 26.23 -30.75 -2.60
N LEU A 12 25.88 -30.72 -1.31
CA LEU A 12 25.23 -29.56 -0.69
C LEU A 12 26.14 -28.32 -0.69
N GLN A 13 27.44 -28.52 -0.49
CA GLN A 13 28.43 -27.43 -0.59
C GLN A 13 28.57 -26.94 -2.03
N GLN A 14 28.69 -27.86 -2.99
CA GLN A 14 28.78 -27.52 -4.41
C GLN A 14 27.51 -26.80 -4.90
N THR A 15 26.31 -27.26 -4.51
CA THR A 15 25.04 -26.57 -4.84
C THR A 15 24.92 -25.20 -4.16
N GLY A 16 25.42 -25.05 -2.92
CA GLY A 16 25.44 -23.76 -2.22
C GLY A 16 26.39 -22.75 -2.86
N GLU A 17 27.55 -23.19 -3.37
CA GLU A 17 28.49 -22.33 -4.08
C GLU A 17 27.97 -21.91 -5.45
N THR A 18 27.35 -22.82 -6.20
CA THR A 18 26.72 -22.48 -7.49
C THR A 18 25.56 -21.51 -7.31
N ALA A 19 24.70 -21.75 -6.32
CA ALA A 19 23.59 -20.86 -6.00
C ALA A 19 24.07 -19.47 -5.55
N ARG A 20 25.16 -19.40 -4.76
CA ARG A 20 25.78 -18.11 -4.39
C ARG A 20 26.43 -17.40 -5.57
N ALA A 21 27.06 -18.13 -6.48
CA ALA A 21 27.66 -17.56 -7.68
C ALA A 21 26.58 -16.98 -8.62
N GLU A 22 25.50 -17.74 -8.88
CA GLU A 22 24.37 -17.29 -9.67
C GLU A 22 23.62 -16.11 -9.01
N MET A 23 23.42 -16.16 -7.69
CA MET A 23 22.86 -15.04 -6.95
C MET A 23 23.77 -13.82 -6.98
N SER A 24 25.10 -13.96 -6.93
CA SER A 24 26.02 -12.83 -6.97
C SER A 24 26.05 -12.15 -8.33
N VAL A 25 25.96 -12.93 -9.42
CA VAL A 25 25.86 -12.42 -10.79
C VAL A 25 24.51 -11.71 -11.01
N THR A 26 23.42 -12.36 -10.60
CA THR A 26 22.07 -11.79 -10.70
C THR A 26 21.92 -10.55 -9.83
N ALA A 27 22.46 -10.57 -8.60
CA ALA A 27 22.47 -9.41 -7.71
C ALA A 27 23.32 -8.28 -8.27
N GLY A 28 24.46 -8.58 -8.89
CA GLY A 28 25.29 -7.60 -9.59
C GLY A 28 24.54 -6.91 -10.72
N GLN A 29 23.90 -7.69 -11.60
CA GLN A 29 23.11 -7.18 -12.73
C GLN A 29 21.87 -6.41 -12.26
N ALA A 30 21.15 -6.93 -11.27
CA ALA A 30 20.00 -6.25 -10.67
C ALA A 30 20.41 -4.94 -10.00
N LYS A 31 21.57 -4.89 -9.32
CA LYS A 31 22.08 -3.67 -8.68
C LYS A 31 22.51 -2.62 -9.71
N GLN A 32 23.05 -3.05 -10.84
CA GLN A 32 23.49 -2.17 -11.92
C GLN A 32 22.29 -1.60 -12.69
N ALA A 33 21.32 -2.44 -13.06
CA ALA A 33 20.05 -2.01 -13.65
C ALA A 33 19.22 -1.14 -12.68
N ALA A 34 19.16 -1.52 -11.40
CA ALA A 34 18.51 -0.72 -10.38
C ALA A 34 19.24 0.61 -10.15
N GLY A 35 20.56 0.69 -10.28
CA GLY A 35 21.31 1.94 -10.17
C GLY A 35 20.96 2.94 -11.27
N GLU A 36 20.80 2.46 -12.51
CA GLU A 36 20.48 3.28 -13.67
C GLU A 36 19.02 3.79 -13.65
N VAL A 37 18.09 2.90 -13.27
CA VAL A 37 16.67 3.26 -13.09
C VAL A 37 16.50 4.13 -11.84
N ALA A 38 17.23 3.87 -10.74
CA ALA A 38 17.16 4.67 -9.52
C ALA A 38 17.68 6.09 -9.74
N GLY A 39 18.70 6.30 -10.59
CA GLY A 39 19.15 7.64 -10.95
C GLY A 39 18.04 8.46 -11.62
N THR A 40 17.45 7.91 -12.68
CA THR A 40 16.39 8.58 -13.45
C THR A 40 15.10 8.73 -12.63
N ALA A 41 14.72 7.71 -11.87
CA ALA A 41 13.56 7.76 -11.00
C ALA A 41 13.76 8.70 -9.80
N ALA A 42 14.99 8.83 -9.27
CA ALA A 42 15.27 9.76 -8.18
C ALA A 42 15.11 11.22 -8.63
N ASP A 43 15.52 11.57 -9.84
CA ASP A 43 15.36 12.95 -10.32
C ASP A 43 13.90 13.30 -10.63
N GLN A 44 13.12 12.38 -11.19
CA GLN A 44 11.67 12.56 -11.33
C GLN A 44 10.97 12.59 -9.96
N ALA A 45 11.38 11.72 -9.03
CA ALA A 45 10.84 11.69 -7.69
C ALA A 45 11.14 12.96 -6.90
N LYS A 46 12.30 13.62 -7.11
CA LYS A 46 12.60 14.92 -6.48
C LYS A 46 11.65 16.02 -6.96
N ALA A 47 11.34 16.04 -8.26
CA ALA A 47 10.39 17.01 -8.82
C ALA A 47 8.98 16.81 -8.25
N VAL A 48 8.48 15.56 -8.28
CA VAL A 48 7.18 15.20 -7.73
C VAL A 48 7.14 15.39 -6.20
N ALA A 49 8.21 15.05 -5.48
CA ALA A 49 8.29 15.23 -4.03
C ALA A 49 8.32 16.72 -3.63
N GLY A 50 8.95 17.58 -4.44
CA GLY A 50 8.95 19.03 -4.22
C GLY A 50 7.53 19.61 -4.27
N GLU A 51 6.78 19.25 -5.30
CA GLU A 51 5.40 19.69 -5.50
C GLU A 51 4.43 19.06 -4.48
N ALA A 52 4.56 17.74 -4.27
CA ALA A 52 3.77 17.02 -3.27
C ALA A 52 4.04 17.53 -1.85
N ARG A 53 5.26 17.95 -1.51
CA ARG A 53 5.59 18.52 -0.19
C ARG A 53 4.91 19.87 0.04
N GLN A 54 4.79 20.69 -1.00
CA GLN A 54 4.08 21.96 -0.91
C GLN A 54 2.57 21.73 -0.70
N GLN A 55 1.98 20.83 -1.49
CA GLN A 55 0.55 20.49 -1.38
C GLN A 55 0.23 19.77 -0.07
N ALA A 56 1.05 18.79 0.34
CA ALA A 56 0.90 18.08 1.60
C ALA A 56 1.14 18.98 2.81
N GLY A 57 2.04 19.96 2.71
CA GLY A 57 2.29 20.92 3.79
C GLY A 57 1.04 21.71 4.18
N LEU A 58 0.26 22.14 3.17
CA LEU A 58 -1.01 22.84 3.40
C LEU A 58 -2.05 21.94 4.07
N VAL A 59 -2.20 20.70 3.60
CA VAL A 59 -3.12 19.71 4.18
C VAL A 59 -2.73 19.36 5.61
N VAL A 60 -1.43 19.16 5.88
CA VAL A 60 -0.93 18.85 7.22
C VAL A 60 -1.11 20.04 8.17
N GLN A 61 -0.90 21.27 7.70
CA GLN A 61 -1.12 22.46 8.51
C GLN A 61 -2.59 22.65 8.86
N ASP A 62 -3.49 22.45 7.90
CA ASP A 62 -4.94 22.50 8.12
C ASP A 62 -5.40 21.39 9.07
N LEU A 63 -4.93 20.14 8.87
CA LEU A 63 -5.16 19.04 9.81
C LEU A 63 -4.63 19.35 11.21
N ARG A 64 -3.45 19.97 11.33
CA ARG A 64 -2.85 20.30 12.62
C ARG A 64 -3.64 21.39 13.35
N SER A 65 -4.13 22.40 12.62
CA SER A 65 -4.98 23.44 13.21
C SER A 65 -6.28 22.80 13.68
N ARG A 66 -6.99 22.09 12.80
CA ARG A 66 -8.25 21.40 13.13
C ARG A 66 -8.09 20.41 14.27
N ALA A 67 -7.04 19.59 14.25
CA ALA A 67 -6.77 18.65 15.33
C ALA A 67 -6.60 19.41 16.65
N ARG A 68 -5.81 20.49 16.69
CA ARG A 68 -5.64 21.32 17.91
C ARG A 68 -6.94 21.95 18.37
N ASP A 69 -7.75 22.43 17.45
CA ASP A 69 -9.04 23.08 17.71
C ASP A 69 -10.12 22.07 18.16
N GLU A 70 -9.97 20.78 17.82
CA GLU A 70 -10.96 19.72 18.09
C GLU A 70 -10.56 18.74 19.20
N VAL A 71 -9.38 18.92 19.82
CA VAL A 71 -8.82 18.01 20.84
C VAL A 71 -9.71 17.88 22.08
N GLU A 72 -10.42 18.91 22.55
CA GLU A 72 -11.19 18.78 23.81
C GLU A 72 -12.48 17.96 23.67
N ASP A 73 -13.26 18.17 22.60
CA ASP A 73 -14.55 17.49 22.41
C ASP A 73 -14.42 16.09 21.82
N GLN A 74 -13.40 15.84 20.99
CA GLN A 74 -13.15 14.51 20.44
C GLN A 74 -12.48 13.58 21.46
N THR A 75 -11.66 14.09 22.38
CA THR A 75 -11.00 13.26 23.40
C THR A 75 -12.02 12.52 24.27
N ARG A 76 -13.14 13.16 24.65
CA ARG A 76 -14.20 12.49 25.43
C ARG A 76 -14.90 11.38 24.64
N ARG A 77 -15.12 11.57 23.33
CA ARG A 77 -15.73 10.56 22.45
C ARG A 77 -14.78 9.39 22.17
N VAL A 78 -13.51 9.69 21.98
CA VAL A 78 -12.45 8.67 21.79
C VAL A 78 -12.25 7.86 23.06
N ALA A 79 -12.24 8.49 24.24
CA ALA A 79 -12.14 7.77 25.52
C ALA A 79 -13.32 6.80 25.73
N GLY A 80 -14.54 7.20 25.35
CA GLY A 80 -15.72 6.33 25.36
C GLY A 80 -15.60 5.15 24.39
N ALA A 81 -15.11 5.38 23.17
CA ALA A 81 -14.90 4.32 22.18
C ALA A 81 -13.78 3.34 22.61
N LEU A 82 -12.69 3.86 23.19
CA LEU A 82 -11.60 3.03 23.71
C LEU A 82 -12.04 2.16 24.87
N ARG A 83 -12.89 2.69 25.77
CA ARG A 83 -13.46 1.91 26.88
C ARG A 83 -14.32 0.77 26.37
N HIS A 84 -15.19 1.05 25.41
CA HIS A 84 -16.06 0.04 24.79
C HIS A 84 -15.25 -1.08 24.12
N TRP A 85 -14.20 -0.72 23.37
CA TRP A 85 -13.32 -1.71 22.75
C TRP A 85 -12.48 -2.49 23.76
N ALA A 86 -12.04 -1.85 24.85
CA ALA A 86 -11.33 -2.54 25.93
C ALA A 86 -12.25 -3.57 26.61
N ASP A 87 -13.52 -3.25 26.80
CA ASP A 87 -14.50 -4.17 27.38
C ASP A 87 -14.82 -5.34 26.41
N ASP A 88 -14.92 -5.09 25.09
CA ASP A 88 -15.08 -6.14 24.07
C ASP A 88 -13.85 -7.05 23.97
N LEU A 89 -12.65 -6.47 24.00
CA LEU A 89 -11.38 -7.20 23.96
C LEU A 89 -11.15 -8.01 25.23
N ALA A 90 -11.54 -7.49 26.41
CA ALA A 90 -11.53 -8.24 27.66
C ALA A 90 -12.46 -9.45 27.57
N GLY A 91 -13.68 -9.27 27.03
CA GLY A 91 -14.62 -10.37 26.78
C GLY A 91 -14.10 -11.43 25.79
N LEU A 92 -13.34 -11.01 24.78
CA LEU A 92 -12.68 -11.91 23.82
C LEU A 92 -11.45 -12.63 24.41
N ALA A 93 -10.66 -11.95 25.23
CA ALA A 93 -9.48 -12.50 25.89
C ALA A 93 -9.86 -13.53 26.97
N GLU A 94 -10.96 -13.30 27.70
CA GLU A 94 -11.51 -14.25 28.67
C GLU A 94 -11.96 -15.57 28.00
N ASN A 95 -12.26 -15.52 26.68
CA ASN A 95 -12.76 -16.66 25.89
C ASN A 95 -11.73 -17.23 24.89
N ALA A 96 -10.49 -16.74 24.85
CA ALA A 96 -9.48 -17.19 23.88
C ALA A 96 -8.65 -18.38 24.40
N GLN A 97 -8.84 -19.55 23.78
CA GLN A 97 -8.12 -20.79 24.11
C GLN A 97 -6.60 -20.66 23.89
N SER A 98 -5.82 -21.18 24.86
CA SER A 98 -4.45 -20.77 25.22
C SER A 98 -3.25 -21.41 24.48
N ASP A 99 -3.43 -22.16 23.39
CA ASP A 99 -2.35 -22.97 22.81
C ASP A 99 -2.05 -22.65 21.33
N SER A 100 -1.22 -21.63 21.08
CA SER A 100 -0.76 -21.31 19.72
C SER A 100 0.66 -20.71 19.71
N PRO A 101 1.50 -20.99 18.68
CA PRO A 101 2.79 -20.33 18.45
C PRO A 101 2.72 -18.80 18.38
N ALA A 102 1.52 -18.24 18.19
CA ALA A 102 1.22 -16.82 18.39
C ALA A 102 1.59 -16.31 19.79
N ARG A 103 1.62 -17.17 20.83
CA ARG A 103 2.04 -16.80 22.19
C ARG A 103 3.50 -16.38 22.27
N SER A 104 4.39 -17.01 21.51
CA SER A 104 5.82 -16.66 21.48
C SER A 104 6.07 -15.31 20.80
N LEU A 105 5.32 -15.04 19.73
CA LEU A 105 5.30 -13.75 19.05
C LEU A 105 4.64 -12.66 19.91
N ALA A 106 3.55 -13.00 20.61
CA ALA A 106 2.90 -12.11 21.56
C ALA A 106 3.83 -11.79 22.74
N ALA A 107 4.60 -12.77 23.24
CA ALA A 107 5.59 -12.56 24.29
C ALA A 107 6.75 -11.65 23.82
N GLN A 108 7.26 -11.85 22.60
CA GLN A 108 8.27 -10.95 22.01
C GLN A 108 7.72 -9.55 21.74
N ALA A 109 6.46 -9.44 21.31
CA ALA A 109 5.79 -8.16 21.14
C ALA A 109 5.55 -7.46 22.49
N ALA A 110 5.20 -8.21 23.54
CA ALA A 110 5.01 -7.67 24.88
C ALA A 110 6.32 -7.12 25.47
N ASP A 111 7.43 -7.84 25.30
CA ASP A 111 8.75 -7.39 25.74
C ASP A 111 9.24 -6.16 24.95
N GLY A 112 9.02 -6.14 23.64
CA GLY A 112 9.26 -4.96 22.81
C GLY A 112 8.38 -3.77 23.21
N GLY A 113 7.12 -4.02 23.56
CA GLY A 113 6.17 -3.03 24.04
C GLY A 113 6.58 -2.43 25.38
N HIS A 114 7.08 -3.25 26.31
CA HIS A 114 7.59 -2.77 27.60
C HIS A 114 8.79 -1.85 27.42
N ARG A 115 9.74 -2.24 26.54
CA ARG A 115 10.89 -1.39 26.20
C ARG A 115 10.50 -0.10 25.50
N ALA A 116 9.50 -0.15 24.63
CA ALA A 116 8.95 1.05 24.00
C ALA A 116 8.27 1.98 25.02
N ALA A 117 7.50 1.42 25.96
CA ALA A 117 6.84 2.17 27.02
C ALA A 117 7.87 2.84 27.95
N GLU A 118 8.87 2.10 28.41
CA GLU A 118 9.95 2.60 29.27
C GLU A 118 10.79 3.68 28.54
N TYR A 119 11.00 3.52 27.23
CA TYR A 119 11.67 4.52 26.42
C TYR A 119 10.84 5.80 26.26
N VAL A 120 9.53 5.70 26.02
CA VAL A 120 8.61 6.86 25.97
C VAL A 120 8.53 7.55 27.33
N GLU A 121 8.50 6.80 28.42
CA GLU A 121 8.49 7.35 29.78
C GLU A 121 9.78 8.13 30.09
N LYS A 122 10.94 7.60 29.66
CA LYS A 122 12.25 8.24 29.91
C LYS A 122 12.55 9.42 28.97
N GLN A 123 12.22 9.31 27.69
CA GLN A 123 12.58 10.31 26.66
C GLN A 123 11.46 11.31 26.39
N GLY A 124 10.22 11.00 26.81
CA GLY A 124 9.05 11.75 26.41
C GLY A 124 8.78 11.68 24.90
N VAL A 125 7.67 12.29 24.48
CA VAL A 125 7.25 12.30 23.07
C VAL A 125 8.25 13.07 22.19
N GLU A 126 8.79 14.19 22.68
CA GLU A 126 9.77 14.98 21.95
C GLU A 126 11.09 14.24 21.71
N GLY A 127 11.57 13.47 22.70
CA GLY A 127 12.79 12.68 22.55
C GLY A 127 12.62 11.54 21.53
N VAL A 128 11.48 10.85 21.55
CA VAL A 128 11.16 9.81 20.55
C VAL A 128 11.12 10.39 19.14
N LEU A 129 10.46 11.55 18.95
CA LEU A 129 10.41 12.24 17.66
C LEU A 129 11.81 12.63 17.17
N TYR A 130 12.66 13.11 18.07
CA TYR A 130 14.03 13.49 17.76
C TYR A 130 14.87 12.28 17.30
N ASP A 131 14.75 11.13 17.98
CA ASP A 131 15.48 9.92 17.60
C ASP A 131 14.94 9.29 16.31
N VAL A 132 13.63 9.31 16.07
CA VAL A 132 13.04 8.89 14.79
C VAL A 132 13.52 9.79 13.65
N GLN A 133 13.60 11.10 13.88
CA GLN A 133 14.15 12.05 12.91
C GLN A 133 15.64 11.79 12.66
N GLY A 134 16.41 11.47 13.70
CA GLY A 134 17.81 11.06 13.61
C GLY A 134 17.98 9.78 12.79
N PHE A 135 17.14 8.77 13.02
CA PHE A 135 17.12 7.52 12.26
C PHE A 135 16.78 7.75 10.79
N ALA A 136 15.74 8.55 10.51
CA ALA A 136 15.32 8.89 9.14
C ALA A 136 16.45 9.55 8.34
N ARG A 137 17.21 10.45 8.98
CA ARG A 137 18.37 11.12 8.35
C ARG A 137 19.55 10.17 8.11
N ARG A 138 19.81 9.23 9.04
CA ARG A 138 20.94 8.29 8.95
C ARG A 138 20.67 7.12 8.00
N ARG A 139 19.41 6.70 7.86
CA ARG A 139 18.99 5.49 7.12
C ARG A 139 17.73 5.79 6.28
N PRO A 140 17.82 6.65 5.25
CA PRO A 140 16.64 7.08 4.49
C PRO A 140 15.91 5.90 3.84
N GLY A 141 16.61 4.92 3.25
CA GLY A 141 15.97 3.76 2.61
C GLY A 141 15.17 2.86 3.57
N ALA A 142 15.71 2.59 4.75
CA ALA A 142 15.03 1.77 5.75
C ALA A 142 13.82 2.49 6.34
N PHE A 143 13.93 3.80 6.56
CA PHE A 143 12.81 4.62 7.03
C PHE A 143 11.68 4.68 6.00
N LEU A 144 11.99 4.93 4.73
CA LEU A 144 10.97 4.95 3.67
C LEU A 144 10.28 3.58 3.51
N GLY A 145 11.04 2.49 3.51
CA GLY A 145 10.48 1.13 3.44
C GLY A 145 9.59 0.79 4.65
N GLY A 146 10.05 1.12 5.86
CA GLY A 146 9.28 0.92 7.08
C GLY A 146 8.02 1.78 7.15
N ALA A 147 8.12 3.06 6.77
CA ALA A 147 6.98 3.99 6.75
C ALA A 147 5.91 3.56 5.73
N LEU A 148 6.32 3.02 4.58
CA LEU A 148 5.38 2.48 3.59
C LEU A 148 4.59 1.29 4.16
N LEU A 149 5.28 0.33 4.76
CA LEU A 149 4.65 -0.85 5.38
C LEU A 149 3.74 -0.45 6.54
N ALA A 150 4.22 0.42 7.43
CA ALA A 150 3.43 0.94 8.55
C ALA A 150 2.21 1.73 8.07
N GLY A 151 2.40 2.59 7.07
CA GLY A 151 1.32 3.38 6.46
C GLY A 151 0.25 2.51 5.82
N LEU A 152 0.63 1.43 5.13
CA LEU A 152 -0.31 0.47 4.55
C LEU A 152 -1.07 -0.29 5.63
N ALA A 153 -0.40 -0.71 6.71
CA ALA A 153 -1.04 -1.36 7.85
C ALA A 153 -2.09 -0.44 8.52
N VAL A 154 -1.69 0.80 8.86
CA VAL A 154 -2.60 1.79 9.45
C VAL A 154 -3.74 2.13 8.49
N GLY A 155 -3.46 2.35 7.22
CA GLY A 155 -4.48 2.65 6.20
C GLY A 155 -5.50 1.52 6.04
N ARG A 156 -5.06 0.26 6.11
CA ARG A 156 -5.95 -0.92 6.11
C ARG A 156 -6.85 -0.94 7.34
N LEU A 157 -6.31 -0.63 8.52
CA LEU A 157 -7.08 -0.59 9.77
C LEU A 157 -8.14 0.52 9.74
N VAL A 158 -7.76 1.74 9.33
CA VAL A 158 -8.69 2.86 9.18
C VAL A 158 -9.80 2.51 8.18
N LYS A 159 -9.47 1.87 7.05
CA LYS A 159 -10.47 1.46 6.06
C LYS A 159 -11.42 0.38 6.57
N VAL A 160 -10.92 -0.55 7.38
CA VAL A 160 -11.74 -1.61 8.02
C VAL A 160 -12.64 -0.99 9.10
N ALA A 161 -12.11 -0.13 9.95
CA ALA A 161 -12.89 0.59 10.97
C ALA A 161 -13.99 1.47 10.34
N ALA A 162 -13.68 2.17 9.25
CA ALA A 162 -14.65 2.97 8.50
C ALA A 162 -15.76 2.11 7.87
N LYS A 163 -15.45 0.89 7.41
CA LYS A 163 -16.46 -0.07 6.93
C LYS A 163 -17.31 -0.65 8.05
N ALA A 164 -16.71 -0.97 9.20
CA ALA A 164 -17.43 -1.47 10.36
C ALA A 164 -18.47 -0.45 10.87
N ASN A 165 -18.12 0.84 10.85
CA ASN A 165 -19.04 1.92 11.23
C ASN A 165 -20.21 2.14 10.25
N GLN A 166 -20.07 1.73 8.99
CA GLN A 166 -21.15 1.78 7.98
C GLN A 166 -22.09 0.56 8.09
N SER A 167 -21.58 -0.59 8.53
CA SER A 167 -22.39 -1.80 8.72
C SER A 167 -23.29 -1.75 9.96
N SER A 168 -22.98 -0.91 10.94
CA SER A 168 -23.82 -0.71 12.13
C SER A 168 -25.00 0.25 11.93
N GLY A 169 -25.15 0.85 10.74
CA GLY A 169 -26.21 1.82 10.42
C GLY A 169 -27.39 1.31 9.58
N ASN A 170 -27.38 0.04 9.14
CA ASN A 170 -28.38 -0.49 8.19
C ASN A 170 -29.28 -1.61 8.77
N GLY A 171 -29.55 -1.56 10.07
CA GLY A 171 -30.69 -2.24 10.68
C GLY A 171 -31.84 -1.25 10.86
N GLN A 172 -32.71 -1.10 9.85
CA GLN A 172 -34.17 -0.85 9.98
C GLN A 172 -34.79 -0.56 8.59
N GLN A 173 -34.94 -1.59 7.76
CA GLN A 173 -36.17 -1.71 6.94
C GLN A 173 -36.39 -3.18 6.60
N ARG A 174 -37.02 -3.89 7.55
CA ARG A 174 -37.72 -5.13 7.29
C ARG A 174 -38.94 -4.78 6.44
N SER A 175 -38.89 -5.05 5.14
CA SER A 175 -40.11 -5.25 4.35
C SER A 175 -40.47 -6.74 4.45
N PRO A 176 -41.59 -7.13 5.08
CA PRO A 176 -42.09 -8.48 4.93
C PRO A 176 -42.81 -8.57 3.59
N GLY A 177 -42.28 -9.37 2.65
CA GLY A 177 -42.95 -9.54 1.36
C GLY A 177 -42.18 -10.41 0.39
N THR A 178 -42.59 -11.68 0.33
CA THR A 178 -42.57 -12.52 -0.88
C THR A 178 -41.21 -13.14 -1.26
N SER A 179 -40.99 -14.33 -0.70
CA SER A 179 -40.48 -15.54 -1.36
C SER A 179 -39.57 -15.37 -2.59
N GLN A 180 -38.31 -15.82 -2.45
CA GLN A 180 -37.70 -16.73 -3.43
C GLN A 180 -36.62 -17.60 -2.76
N GLN A 181 -36.78 -18.90 -2.96
CA GLN A 181 -36.02 -20.06 -2.48
C GLN A 181 -34.55 -19.99 -2.98
N ALA A 182 -33.53 -20.17 -2.11
CA ALA A 182 -32.80 -21.42 -1.77
C ALA A 182 -32.01 -22.07 -2.96
N PRO A 183 -30.88 -22.80 -2.76
CA PRO A 183 -30.40 -23.37 -1.49
C PRO A 183 -28.90 -23.23 -1.18
N LEU A 184 -28.61 -23.59 0.07
CA LEU A 184 -27.32 -24.04 0.59
C LEU A 184 -26.82 -25.26 -0.21
N ASN A 185 -25.57 -25.26 -0.64
CA ASN A 185 -24.87 -26.47 -1.07
C ASN A 185 -23.46 -26.48 -0.47
N GLU A 186 -23.35 -27.02 0.74
CA GLU A 186 -22.13 -27.65 1.23
C GLU A 186 -22.09 -29.08 0.68
N GLN A 187 -21.20 -29.36 -0.26
CA GLN A 187 -20.69 -30.72 -0.51
C GLN A 187 -19.39 -30.63 -1.32
N GLY A 188 -18.41 -31.39 -0.87
CA GLY A 188 -17.00 -31.17 -1.14
C GLY A 188 -16.54 -31.40 -2.57
N SER A 189 -15.56 -30.62 -2.99
CA SER A 189 -14.32 -31.05 -3.65
C SER A 189 -13.49 -29.82 -3.96
N ALA A 190 -12.19 -29.92 -3.71
CA ALA A 190 -11.21 -28.92 -4.16
C ALA A 190 -11.32 -28.74 -5.68
N ALA A 191 -11.56 -27.51 -6.14
CA ALA A 191 -11.47 -27.16 -7.55
C ALA A 191 -10.61 -25.88 -7.70
N LEU A 192 -9.49 -26.07 -8.40
CA LEU A 192 -8.60 -25.04 -8.94
C LEU A 192 -9.41 -24.02 -9.77
N PRO A 193 -8.98 -22.75 -9.89
CA PRO A 193 -9.58 -21.84 -10.86
C PRO A 193 -9.35 -22.39 -12.28
N ALA A 194 -10.44 -22.88 -12.89
CA ALA A 194 -10.45 -23.44 -14.24
C ALA A 194 -10.17 -22.35 -15.28
N GLY A 195 -9.35 -22.69 -16.27
CA GLY A 195 -9.08 -21.85 -17.45
C GLY A 195 -10.31 -21.64 -18.33
N PRO A 196 -10.24 -20.70 -19.30
CA PRO A 196 -11.33 -20.43 -20.22
C PRO A 196 -11.68 -21.66 -21.09
N PRO A 197 -12.96 -21.86 -21.45
CA PRO A 197 -13.43 -23.06 -22.15
C PRO A 197 -12.88 -23.17 -23.58
N PRO A 198 -12.67 -24.39 -24.12
CA PRO A 198 -12.27 -24.60 -25.51
C PRO A 198 -13.44 -24.35 -26.48
N GLY A 199 -13.24 -23.34 -27.35
CA GLY A 199 -13.67 -23.24 -28.75
C GLY A 199 -15.07 -23.72 -29.18
N THR A 200 -15.97 -22.76 -29.41
CA THR A 200 -16.75 -22.73 -30.67
C THR A 200 -16.03 -21.79 -31.63
N ALA A 201 -15.63 -22.29 -32.80
CA ALA A 201 -14.95 -21.52 -33.83
C ALA A 201 -15.76 -20.28 -34.24
N GLN A 202 -15.20 -19.09 -34.00
CA GLN A 202 -15.61 -17.85 -34.65
C GLN A 202 -14.52 -17.46 -35.65
N GLU A 203 -14.94 -17.32 -36.90
CA GLU A 203 -14.15 -16.86 -38.04
C GLU A 203 -13.45 -15.53 -37.72
N PRO A 204 -12.15 -15.35 -38.07
CA PRO A 204 -11.45 -14.11 -37.78
C PRO A 204 -12.00 -12.97 -38.65
N PRO A 205 -12.41 -11.81 -38.08
CA PRO A 205 -12.62 -10.61 -38.88
C PRO A 205 -11.28 -10.12 -39.46
N PRO A 206 -11.26 -9.52 -40.66
CA PRO A 206 -10.03 -9.07 -41.30
C PRO A 206 -9.29 -8.04 -40.42
N VAL A 207 -7.99 -8.26 -40.24
CA VAL A 207 -7.09 -7.34 -39.53
C VAL A 207 -7.00 -6.03 -40.31
N VAL A 208 -7.50 -4.94 -39.71
CA VAL A 208 -7.24 -3.58 -40.18
C VAL A 208 -5.86 -3.15 -39.64
N PRO A 209 -4.90 -2.74 -40.49
CA PRO A 209 -3.60 -2.25 -40.02
C PRO A 209 -3.75 -0.96 -39.19
N PRO A 210 -2.83 -0.67 -38.25
CA PRO A 210 -2.90 0.53 -37.43
C PRO A 210 -2.84 1.80 -38.30
N ALA A 211 -3.73 2.75 -38.02
CA ALA A 211 -3.77 4.04 -38.70
C ALA A 211 -2.47 4.83 -38.45
N PRO A 212 -1.91 5.54 -39.46
CA PRO A 212 -0.76 6.41 -39.27
C PRO A 212 -1.09 7.57 -38.31
N PRO A 213 -0.08 8.14 -37.63
CA PRO A 213 -0.27 9.21 -36.66
C PRO A 213 -0.99 10.41 -37.30
N GLN A 214 -2.12 10.82 -36.70
CA GLN A 214 -2.86 11.98 -37.16
C GLN A 214 -2.12 13.24 -36.71
N VAL A 215 -1.65 14.02 -37.69
CA VAL A 215 -1.19 15.40 -37.49
C VAL A 215 -2.37 16.28 -37.07
N PRO A 216 -2.23 17.16 -36.07
CA PRO A 216 -3.28 18.10 -35.73
C PRO A 216 -3.58 19.02 -36.91
N PRO A 217 -4.85 19.45 -37.14
CA PRO A 217 -5.17 20.34 -38.23
C PRO A 217 -4.43 21.67 -38.06
N SER A 218 -3.72 22.08 -39.12
CA SER A 218 -3.18 23.43 -39.27
C SER A 218 -4.28 24.43 -38.98
N VAL A 219 -4.05 25.29 -37.98
CA VAL A 219 -4.88 26.47 -37.72
C VAL A 219 -5.00 27.25 -39.03
N GLY A 220 -6.23 27.34 -39.54
CA GLY A 220 -6.54 28.12 -40.72
C GLY A 220 -6.10 29.55 -40.52
N MET A 221 -5.14 29.97 -41.36
CA MET A 221 -4.84 31.36 -41.60
C MET A 221 -6.14 32.05 -42.09
N PRO A 222 -6.56 33.18 -41.49
CA PRO A 222 -7.70 33.92 -42.03
C PRO A 222 -7.39 34.38 -43.46
N PRO A 223 -8.38 34.38 -44.38
CA PRO A 223 -8.17 34.86 -45.74
C PRO A 223 -7.70 36.31 -45.70
N GLY A 224 -6.60 36.57 -46.42
CA GLY A 224 -5.96 37.86 -46.51
C GLY A 224 -6.96 38.96 -46.87
N GLY A 225 -7.12 39.91 -45.96
CA GLY A 225 -7.67 41.22 -46.29
C GLY A 225 -6.77 41.86 -47.34
N ALA A 226 -7.38 42.26 -48.45
CA ALA A 226 -6.72 43.00 -49.52
C ALA A 226 -5.97 44.22 -48.94
N PRO A 227 -4.73 44.50 -49.39
CA PRO A 227 -4.09 45.76 -49.04
C PRO A 227 -4.89 46.91 -49.64
N GLY A 228 -5.44 47.76 -48.76
CA GLY A 228 -6.06 49.02 -49.14
C GLY A 228 -5.08 49.82 -49.98
N ARG A 229 -5.50 50.15 -51.21
CA ARG A 229 -4.83 51.14 -52.04
C ARG A 229 -5.03 52.52 -51.41
N PRO A 230 -3.99 53.33 -51.22
CA PRO A 230 -4.18 54.73 -50.89
C PRO A 230 -4.77 55.45 -52.11
N TYR A 231 -5.93 56.08 -51.93
CA TYR A 231 -6.43 57.08 -52.87
C TYR A 231 -5.66 58.39 -52.66
N PRO A 232 -5.16 59.05 -53.70
CA PRO A 232 -4.77 60.45 -53.61
C PRO A 232 -6.02 61.35 -53.60
N GLU A 233 -5.99 62.38 -52.76
CA GLU A 233 -6.91 63.53 -52.79
C GLU A 233 -6.84 64.25 -54.13
N VAL A 234 -8.01 64.58 -54.69
CA VAL A 234 -8.31 65.78 -55.49
C VAL A 234 -9.77 66.17 -55.28
#